data_AF-A0AAD7G991-F1
#
_entry.id   AF-A0AAD7G991-F1
#
_cell.length_a   1.000
_cell.length_b   1.000
_cell.length_c   1.000
_cell.angle_alpha   90.00
_cell.angle_beta   90.00
_cell.angle_gamma   90.00
#
_symmetry.space_group_name_H-M   'P 1'
#
loop_
_entity.id
_entity.type
_entity.pdbx_description
1 polymer ?
#
loop_
_entity_poly.entity_id
_entity_poly.type
_entity_poly.pdbx_seq_one_letter_code
_entity_poly.pdbx_strand_id
1 'polypeptide(L)'
;MLDEETGSAVHASEKAPDPSEDAAAAKLWAVYVSEAKKYDKALVDSWKSDMEGMLIFAGLFSASLIAFIIESHKTLIPDSGDSTVRLLTQISQQLAGATNGSTFTPPAPTVFRPPATSLACNALWFISLGLSLTCALIATLLEQWARDLLDRADMRSAPVIHARIFSYLYYGLKRFSMHTVVEIIPLLLHESLMFFFAGLVAFLIPINGAMTGVAAALLAIVAAVYSFLVLIP
;
A
#
# COMPACT_ATOMS: atom_id res chain seq x y z
N MET A 1 80.79 33.50 -9.86
CA MET A 1 81.31 32.16 -10.16
C MET A 1 80.87 31.27 -9.00
N LEU A 2 79.81 30.48 -9.24
CA LEU A 2 79.41 29.27 -8.50
C LEU A 2 78.88 29.51 -7.06
N ASP A 3 77.68 29.12 -6.62
CA ASP A 3 76.73 28.12 -7.11
C ASP A 3 75.28 28.50 -6.76
N GLU A 4 74.44 28.40 -7.78
CA GLU A 4 73.00 28.22 -7.74
C GLU A 4 72.79 26.71 -7.96
N GLU A 5 72.12 26.01 -7.04
CA GLU A 5 71.38 24.75 -7.26
C GLU A 5 70.73 24.35 -5.91
N THR A 6 69.49 24.79 -5.65
CA THR A 6 68.23 24.10 -6.01
C THR A 6 67.95 22.87 -5.15
N GLY A 7 66.88 22.99 -4.37
CA GLY A 7 65.85 21.97 -4.28
C GLY A 7 66.27 20.62 -3.71
N SER A 8 66.02 20.46 -2.41
CA SER A 8 65.68 19.18 -1.80
C SER A 8 64.50 18.54 -2.55
N ALA A 9 64.79 17.90 -3.69
CA ALA A 9 63.86 17.03 -4.39
C ALA A 9 63.78 15.73 -3.57
N VAL A 10 62.87 15.73 -2.61
CA VAL A 10 62.24 14.52 -2.10
C VAL A 10 61.49 13.91 -3.29
N HIS A 11 62.23 13.25 -4.18
CA HIS A 11 61.67 12.26 -5.08
C HIS A 11 61.18 11.13 -4.18
N ALA A 12 59.92 11.22 -3.76
CA ALA A 12 59.16 10.06 -3.35
C ALA A 12 59.29 9.05 -4.50
N SER A 13 60.09 8.01 -4.26
CA SER A 13 60.19 6.87 -5.16
C SER A 13 58.79 6.27 -5.23
N GLU A 14 58.05 6.61 -6.27
CA GLU A 14 56.81 5.93 -6.63
C GLU A 14 57.21 4.52 -7.08
N LYS A 15 57.27 3.62 -6.09
CA LYS A 15 57.60 2.22 -6.26
C LYS A 15 56.57 1.63 -7.22
N ALA A 16 57.01 1.22 -8.41
CA ALA A 16 56.16 0.54 -9.37
C ALA A 16 55.45 -0.65 -8.69
N PRO A 17 54.14 -0.83 -8.93
CA PRO A 17 53.35 -1.85 -8.23
C PRO A 17 53.95 -3.24 -8.48
N ASP A 18 54.09 -4.01 -7.40
CA ASP A 18 54.61 -5.37 -7.48
C ASP A 18 53.57 -6.25 -8.19
N PRO A 19 53.91 -6.94 -9.30
CA PRO A 19 52.95 -7.77 -10.05
C PRO A 19 52.32 -8.89 -9.21
N SER A 20 52.93 -9.26 -8.07
CA SER A 20 52.34 -10.20 -7.11
C SER A 20 51.22 -9.58 -6.25
N GLU A 21 51.31 -8.29 -5.93
CA GLU A 21 50.28 -7.55 -5.19
C GLU A 21 49.05 -7.30 -6.07
N ASP A 22 49.25 -6.98 -7.36
CA ASP A 22 48.17 -6.80 -8.33
C ASP A 22 47.37 -8.10 -8.56
N ALA A 23 48.06 -9.25 -8.61
CA ALA A 23 47.42 -10.55 -8.74
C ALA A 23 46.61 -10.94 -7.49
N ALA A 24 47.12 -10.62 -6.29
CA ALA A 24 46.40 -10.82 -5.04
C ALA A 24 45.17 -9.91 -4.94
N ALA A 25 45.29 -8.64 -5.32
CA ALA A 25 44.20 -7.67 -5.37
C ALA A 25 43.12 -8.08 -6.39
N ALA A 26 43.50 -8.55 -7.59
CA ALA A 26 42.57 -9.05 -8.59
C ALA A 26 41.79 -10.28 -8.11
N LYS A 27 42.46 -11.20 -7.39
CA LYS A 27 41.82 -12.38 -6.81
C LYS A 27 40.84 -12.00 -5.68
N LEU A 28 41.24 -11.10 -4.79
CA LEU A 28 40.37 -10.55 -3.74
C LEU A 28 39.14 -9.86 -4.36
N TRP A 29 39.34 -9.07 -5.41
CA TRP A 29 38.27 -8.39 -6.12
C TRP A 29 37.29 -9.36 -6.79
N ALA A 30 37.80 -10.41 -7.44
CA ALA A 30 36.97 -11.44 -8.05
C ALA A 30 36.10 -12.17 -7.01
N VAL A 31 36.65 -12.48 -5.84
CA VAL A 31 35.89 -13.08 -4.73
C VAL A 31 34.83 -12.11 -4.21
N TYR A 32 35.19 -10.85 -3.97
CA TYR A 32 34.26 -9.81 -3.52
C TYR A 32 33.08 -9.62 -4.48
N VAL A 33 33.35 -9.45 -5.78
CA VAL A 33 32.32 -9.31 -6.82
C VAL A 33 31.41 -10.53 -6.87
N SER A 34 31.98 -11.73 -6.73
CA SER A 34 31.19 -12.96 -6.78
C SER A 34 30.22 -13.07 -5.61
N GLU A 35 30.62 -12.62 -4.42
CA GLU A 35 29.79 -12.64 -3.22
C GLU A 35 28.76 -11.50 -3.23
N ALA A 36 29.17 -10.29 -3.67
CA ALA A 36 28.27 -9.15 -3.86
C ALA A 36 27.13 -9.50 -4.83
N LYS A 37 27.43 -10.12 -5.97
CA LYS A 37 26.41 -10.53 -6.95
C LYS A 37 25.39 -11.52 -6.37
N LYS A 38 25.82 -12.44 -5.48
CA LYS A 38 24.90 -13.37 -4.80
C LYS A 38 24.00 -12.65 -3.81
N TYR A 39 24.57 -11.76 -3.00
CA TYR A 39 23.82 -10.97 -2.01
C TYR A 39 22.80 -10.07 -2.69
N ASP A 40 23.22 -9.34 -3.72
CA ASP A 40 22.41 -8.44 -4.52
C ASP A 40 21.22 -9.16 -5.17
N LYS A 41 21.48 -10.35 -5.74
CA LYS A 41 20.42 -11.19 -6.30
C LYS A 41 19.43 -11.65 -5.23
N ALA A 42 19.92 -12.13 -4.09
CA ALA A 42 19.07 -12.59 -3.00
C ALA A 42 18.18 -11.46 -2.44
N LEU A 43 18.72 -10.24 -2.34
CA LEU A 43 17.97 -9.07 -1.88
C LEU A 43 16.84 -8.70 -2.84
N VAL A 44 17.13 -8.65 -4.15
CA VAL A 44 16.12 -8.33 -5.16
C VAL A 44 15.05 -9.44 -5.25
N ASP A 45 15.45 -10.70 -5.17
CA ASP A 45 14.51 -11.83 -5.16
C ASP A 45 13.58 -11.77 -3.92
N SER A 46 14.12 -11.41 -2.75
CA SER A 46 13.31 -11.20 -1.53
C SER A 46 12.31 -10.07 -1.70
N TRP A 47 12.75 -8.88 -2.13
CA TRP A 47 11.85 -7.73 -2.30
C TRP A 47 10.78 -7.98 -3.35
N LYS A 48 11.14 -8.68 -4.43
CA LYS A 48 10.17 -9.08 -5.45
C LYS A 48 9.10 -9.98 -4.85
N SER A 49 9.51 -10.99 -4.07
CA SER A 49 8.58 -11.89 -3.37
C SER A 49 7.65 -11.13 -2.43
N ASP A 50 8.17 -10.15 -1.68
CA ASP A 50 7.37 -9.32 -0.77
C ASP A 50 6.34 -8.47 -1.53
N MET A 51 6.76 -7.83 -2.64
CA MET A 51 5.89 -7.03 -3.50
C MET A 51 4.79 -7.88 -4.16
N GLU A 52 5.13 -9.08 -4.64
CA GLU A 52 4.17 -10.02 -5.22
C GLU A 52 3.14 -10.48 -4.17
N GLY A 53 3.59 -10.75 -2.94
CA GLY A 53 2.71 -11.04 -1.80
C GLY A 53 1.73 -9.90 -1.51
N MET A 54 2.21 -8.65 -1.51
CA MET A 54 1.37 -7.47 -1.30
C MET A 54 0.34 -7.29 -2.43
N LEU A 55 0.72 -7.57 -3.68
CA LEU A 55 -0.16 -7.49 -4.85
C LEU A 55 -1.30 -8.50 -4.78
N ILE A 56 -0.99 -9.76 -4.44
CA ILE A 56 -1.99 -10.82 -4.25
C ILE A 56 -2.95 -10.42 -3.13
N PHE A 57 -2.40 -9.95 -2.00
CA PHE A 57 -3.21 -9.50 -0.87
C PHE A 57 -4.12 -8.32 -1.24
N ALA A 58 -3.59 -7.29 -1.91
CA ALA A 58 -4.37 -6.13 -2.35
C ALA A 58 -5.49 -6.52 -3.32
N GLY A 59 -5.25 -7.48 -4.22
CA GLY A 59 -6.27 -8.03 -5.13
C GLY A 59 -7.39 -8.77 -4.40
N LEU A 60 -7.03 -9.68 -3.49
CA LEU A 60 -8.00 -10.41 -2.66
C LEU A 60 -8.79 -9.47 -1.76
N PHE A 61 -8.11 -8.51 -1.15
CA PHE A 61 -8.72 -7.49 -0.32
C PHE A 61 -9.71 -6.64 -1.12
N SER A 62 -9.31 -6.14 -2.30
CA SER A 62 -10.19 -5.39 -3.19
C SER A 62 -11.43 -6.18 -3.59
N ALA A 63 -11.27 -7.47 -3.93
CA ALA A 63 -12.40 -8.34 -4.28
C ALA A 63 -13.39 -8.49 -3.12
N SER A 64 -12.87 -8.71 -1.90
CA SER A 64 -13.72 -8.79 -0.70
C SER A 64 -14.43 -7.46 -0.41
N LEU A 65 -13.73 -6.34 -0.56
CA LEU A 65 -14.24 -4.99 -0.31
C LEU A 65 -15.34 -4.59 -1.30
N ILE A 66 -15.21 -4.98 -2.57
CA ILE A 66 -16.24 -4.75 -3.59
C ILE A 66 -17.57 -5.42 -3.21
N ALA A 67 -17.54 -6.63 -2.63
CA ALA A 67 -18.77 -7.28 -2.19
C ALA A 67 -19.51 -6.47 -1.12
N PHE A 68 -18.78 -5.91 -0.15
CA PHE A 68 -19.35 -5.03 0.86
C PHE A 68 -19.86 -3.70 0.27
N ILE A 69 -19.09 -3.08 -0.63
CA ILE A 69 -19.50 -1.85 -1.33
C ILE A 69 -20.81 -2.09 -2.08
N ILE A 70 -20.95 -3.19 -2.81
CA ILE A 70 -22.19 -3.53 -3.53
C ILE A 70 -23.38 -3.64 -2.56
N GLU A 71 -23.18 -4.30 -1.42
CA GLU A 71 -24.24 -4.47 -0.44
C GLU A 71 -24.64 -3.14 0.22
N SER A 72 -23.67 -2.32 0.61
CA SER A 72 -23.96 -1.02 1.23
C SER A 72 -24.47 0.02 0.24
N HIS A 73 -24.11 -0.08 -1.04
CA HIS A 73 -24.70 0.76 -2.09
C HIS A 73 -26.22 0.58 -2.19
N LYS A 74 -26.75 -0.61 -1.86
CA LYS A 74 -28.21 -0.83 -1.77
C LYS A 74 -28.85 0.00 -0.67
N THR A 75 -28.14 0.28 0.43
CA THR A 75 -28.65 1.14 1.50
C THR A 75 -28.65 2.64 1.16
N LEU A 76 -27.92 3.03 0.11
CA LEU A 76 -27.85 4.40 -0.40
C LEU A 76 -28.89 4.68 -1.51
N ILE A 77 -29.48 3.64 -2.09
CA ILE A 77 -30.54 3.77 -3.08
C ILE A 77 -31.88 3.58 -2.36
N PRO A 78 -32.91 4.41 -2.64
CA PRO A 78 -34.25 4.15 -2.13
C PRO A 78 -34.73 2.77 -2.60
N ASP A 79 -35.07 1.91 -1.65
CA ASP A 79 -35.66 0.61 -1.98
C ASP A 79 -37.02 0.82 -2.65
N SER A 80 -37.18 0.24 -3.83
CA SER A 80 -38.43 0.29 -4.60
C SER A 80 -39.57 -0.42 -3.86
N GLY A 81 -39.25 -1.41 -3.03
CA GLY A 81 -40.21 -2.08 -2.14
C GLY A 81 -40.77 -1.12 -1.09
N ASP A 82 -39.89 -0.45 -0.34
CA ASP A 82 -40.30 0.49 0.71
C ASP A 82 -41.05 1.72 0.14
N SER A 83 -40.69 2.16 -1.07
CA SER A 83 -41.43 3.15 -1.84
C SER A 83 -42.85 2.70 -2.15
N THR A 84 -43.02 1.44 -2.56
CA THR A 84 -44.32 0.83 -2.88
C THR A 84 -45.17 0.63 -1.62
N VAL A 85 -44.58 0.19 -0.51
CA VAL A 85 -45.27 0.04 0.78
C VAL A 85 -45.74 1.41 1.31
N ARG A 86 -44.91 2.44 1.16
CA ARG A 86 -45.28 3.82 1.51
C ARG A 86 -46.43 4.35 0.65
N LEU A 87 -46.40 4.10 -0.66
CA LEU A 87 -47.50 4.43 -1.57
C LEU A 87 -48.78 3.66 -1.23
N LEU A 88 -48.69 2.36 -0.96
CA LEU A 88 -49.83 1.52 -0.54
C LEU A 88 -50.42 2.01 0.79
N THR A 89 -49.57 2.42 1.74
CA THR A 89 -50.00 3.00 3.02
C THR A 89 -50.71 4.34 2.79
N GLN A 90 -50.18 5.19 1.91
CA GLN A 90 -50.85 6.44 1.51
C GLN A 90 -52.22 6.17 0.88
N ILE A 91 -52.31 5.21 -0.05
CA ILE A 91 -53.58 4.84 -0.71
C ILE A 91 -54.58 4.29 0.31
N SER A 92 -54.12 3.44 1.24
CA SER A 92 -54.96 2.91 2.32
C SER A 92 -55.50 4.02 3.23
N GLN A 93 -54.65 4.98 3.62
CA GLN A 93 -55.05 6.13 4.43
C GLN A 93 -55.99 7.08 3.69
N GLN A 94 -55.79 7.28 2.38
CA GLN A 94 -56.71 8.03 1.53
C GLN A 94 -58.10 7.38 1.48
N LEU A 95 -58.14 6.05 1.29
CA LEU A 95 -59.40 5.31 1.23
C LEU A 95 -60.14 5.31 2.57
N ALA A 96 -59.40 5.17 3.68
CA ALA A 96 -59.96 5.30 5.03
C ALA A 96 -60.50 6.72 5.31
N GLY A 97 -59.76 7.75 4.91
CA GLY A 97 -60.16 9.15 5.08
C GLY A 97 -61.39 9.54 4.25
N ALA A 98 -61.49 9.01 3.02
CA ALA A 98 -62.66 9.19 2.16
C ALA A 98 -63.93 8.55 2.75
N THR A 99 -63.79 7.44 3.46
CA THR A 99 -64.90 6.74 4.14
C THR A 99 -65.39 7.50 5.38
N ASN A 100 -64.49 8.18 6.09
CA ASN A 100 -64.80 8.93 7.32
C ASN A 100 -65.10 10.42 7.10
N GLY A 101 -65.17 10.89 5.84
CA GLY A 101 -65.47 12.29 5.51
C GLY A 101 -64.38 13.30 5.90
N SER A 102 -63.17 12.84 6.22
CA SER A 102 -62.03 13.69 6.56
C SER A 102 -61.21 14.03 5.31
N THR A 103 -60.90 15.32 5.11
CA THR A 103 -60.06 15.79 4.01
C THR A 103 -58.62 15.28 4.17
N PHE A 104 -58.22 14.30 3.37
CA PHE A 104 -56.84 13.80 3.38
C PHE A 104 -55.93 14.79 2.66
N THR A 105 -55.00 15.40 3.38
CA THR A 105 -53.90 16.16 2.81
C THR A 105 -52.72 15.21 2.61
N PRO A 106 -52.27 14.96 1.37
CA PRO A 106 -51.11 14.09 1.15
C PRO A 106 -49.88 14.67 1.84
N PRO A 107 -49.13 13.87 2.63
CA PRO A 107 -47.88 14.34 3.20
C PRO A 107 -46.91 14.72 2.08
N ALA A 108 -46.16 15.81 2.29
CA ALA A 108 -45.17 16.29 1.34
C ALA A 108 -44.20 15.16 0.94
N PRO A 109 -43.72 15.11 -0.32
CA PRO A 109 -42.80 14.08 -0.76
C PRO A 109 -41.55 14.11 0.12
N THR A 110 -41.36 13.07 0.93
CA THR A 110 -40.15 12.94 1.74
C THR A 110 -39.01 12.64 0.76
N VAL A 111 -38.17 13.63 0.49
CA VAL A 111 -36.93 13.44 -0.27
C VAL A 111 -36.10 12.40 0.47
N PHE A 112 -35.79 11.30 -0.20
CA PHE A 112 -34.94 10.26 0.36
C PHE A 112 -33.60 10.88 0.74
N ARG A 113 -33.28 10.88 2.03
CA ARG A 113 -32.01 11.36 2.55
C ARG A 113 -31.29 10.16 3.17
N PRO A 114 -30.20 9.68 2.54
CA PRO A 114 -29.51 8.51 3.04
C PRO A 114 -28.96 8.77 4.46
N PRO A 115 -28.89 7.73 5.31
CA PRO A 115 -28.31 7.86 6.65
C PRO A 115 -26.88 8.38 6.56
N ALA A 116 -26.52 9.34 7.41
CA ALA A 116 -25.16 9.88 7.47
C ALA A 116 -24.11 8.79 7.77
N THR A 117 -24.50 7.77 8.55
CA THR A 117 -23.70 6.60 8.85
C THR A 117 -23.41 5.77 7.60
N SER A 118 -24.41 5.48 6.76
CA SER A 118 -24.24 4.75 5.50
C SER A 118 -23.32 5.50 4.53
N LEU A 119 -23.47 6.83 4.43
CA LEU A 119 -22.59 7.65 3.59
C LEU A 119 -21.13 7.60 4.07
N ALA A 120 -20.91 7.74 5.38
CA ALA A 120 -19.58 7.64 5.97
C ALA A 120 -18.96 6.25 5.74
N CYS A 121 -19.73 5.16 5.92
CA CYS A 121 -19.25 3.79 5.66
C CYS A 121 -18.76 3.62 4.22
N ASN A 122 -19.56 4.07 3.25
CA ASN A 122 -19.19 3.94 1.84
C ASN A 122 -17.94 4.78 1.52
N ALA A 123 -17.86 6.01 2.04
CA ALA A 123 -16.67 6.83 1.87
C ALA A 123 -15.41 6.14 2.45
N LEU A 124 -15.50 5.56 3.65
CA LEU A 124 -14.39 4.83 4.28
C LEU A 124 -13.96 3.61 3.45
N TRP A 125 -14.90 2.86 2.89
CA TRP A 125 -14.58 1.73 2.01
C TRP A 125 -13.99 2.15 0.67
N PHE A 126 -14.46 3.25 0.06
CA PHE A 126 -13.82 3.79 -1.14
C PHE A 126 -12.39 4.27 -0.87
N ILE A 127 -12.17 4.94 0.27
CA ILE A 127 -10.83 5.36 0.71
C ILE A 127 -9.94 4.12 0.89
N SER A 128 -10.42 3.12 1.63
CA SER A 128 -9.72 1.86 1.85
C SER A 128 -9.35 1.18 0.53
N LEU A 129 -10.29 1.08 -0.42
CA LEU A 129 -10.06 0.52 -1.75
C LEU A 129 -8.98 1.30 -2.50
N GLY A 130 -9.09 2.63 -2.52
CA GLY A 130 -8.13 3.52 -3.17
C GLY A 130 -6.72 3.43 -2.60
N LEU A 131 -6.57 3.34 -1.28
CA LEU A 131 -5.27 3.11 -0.63
C LEU A 131 -4.68 1.75 -1.02
N SER A 132 -5.49 0.69 -1.06
CA SER A 132 -5.01 -0.66 -1.43
C SER A 132 -4.54 -0.71 -2.89
N LEU A 133 -5.25 -0.04 -3.80
CA LEU A 133 -4.85 0.05 -5.21
C LEU A 133 -3.60 0.91 -5.39
N THR A 134 -3.48 1.99 -4.63
CA THR A 134 -2.28 2.84 -4.67
C THR A 134 -1.07 2.07 -4.14
N CYS A 135 -1.23 1.29 -3.08
CA CYS A 135 -0.21 0.35 -2.60
C CYS A 135 0.20 -0.65 -3.70
N ALA A 136 -0.76 -1.27 -4.38
CA ALA A 136 -0.50 -2.19 -5.49
C ALA A 136 0.21 -1.50 -6.67
N LEU A 137 -0.17 -0.27 -7.00
CA LEU A 137 0.48 0.52 -8.05
C LEU A 137 1.95 0.83 -7.69
N ILE A 138 2.21 1.22 -6.45
CA ILE A 138 3.59 1.47 -5.99
C ILE A 138 4.41 0.17 -6.03
N ALA A 139 3.85 -0.94 -5.56
CA ALA A 139 4.50 -2.26 -5.60
C ALA A 139 4.85 -2.68 -7.04
N THR A 140 3.91 -2.54 -7.98
CA THR A 140 4.17 -2.87 -9.40
C THR A 140 5.21 -1.97 -10.04
N LEU A 141 5.19 -0.67 -9.76
CA LEU A 141 6.20 0.28 -10.27
C LEU A 141 7.61 -0.10 -9.79
N LEU A 142 7.76 -0.44 -8.50
CA LEU A 142 9.05 -0.87 -7.96
C LEU A 142 9.51 -2.19 -8.57
N GLU A 143 8.60 -3.15 -8.73
CA GLU A 143 8.91 -4.44 -9.32
C GLU A 143 9.31 -4.31 -10.81
N GLN A 144 8.63 -3.45 -11.57
CA GLN A 144 8.97 -3.13 -12.96
C GLN A 144 10.35 -2.48 -13.07
N TRP A 145 10.63 -1.49 -12.21
CA TRP A 145 11.92 -0.81 -12.20
C TRP A 145 13.07 -1.75 -11.80
N ALA A 146 12.86 -2.60 -10.79
CA ALA A 146 13.85 -3.59 -10.36
C ALA A 146 14.17 -4.59 -11.49
N ARG A 147 13.15 -5.06 -12.22
CA ARG A 147 13.34 -5.96 -13.36
C ARG A 147 14.10 -5.31 -14.52
N ASP A 148 13.70 -4.12 -14.95
CA ASP A 148 14.35 -3.41 -16.05
C ASP A 148 15.83 -3.14 -15.73
N LEU A 149 16.14 -2.84 -14.46
CA LEU A 149 17.51 -2.63 -14.04
C LEU A 149 18.35 -3.91 -14.01
N LEU A 150 17.80 -5.03 -13.53
CA LEU A 150 18.47 -6.32 -13.54
C LEU A 150 18.76 -6.80 -14.96
N ASP A 151 17.79 -6.65 -15.87
CA ASP A 151 17.95 -7.04 -17.28
C ASP A 151 19.07 -6.22 -17.95
N ARG A 152 19.09 -4.89 -17.72
CA ARG A 152 20.18 -4.02 -18.19
C ARG A 152 21.54 -4.37 -17.59
N ALA A 153 21.57 -4.81 -16.33
CA ALA A 153 22.81 -5.18 -15.65
C ALA A 153 23.40 -6.50 -16.19
N ASP A 154 22.57 -7.48 -16.53
CA ASP A 154 23.03 -8.77 -17.02
C ASP A 154 23.53 -8.69 -18.48
N MET A 155 22.94 -7.81 -19.29
CA MET A 155 23.41 -7.53 -20.66
C MET A 155 24.81 -6.88 -20.72
N ARG A 156 25.32 -6.30 -19.63
CA ARG A 156 26.59 -5.58 -19.59
C ARG A 156 27.56 -6.27 -18.64
N SER A 157 28.22 -7.33 -19.11
CA SER A 157 29.04 -8.29 -18.33
C SER A 157 30.23 -7.75 -17.52
N ALA A 158 30.43 -6.42 -17.42
CA ALA A 158 31.52 -5.84 -16.63
C ALA A 158 31.13 -5.75 -15.14
N PRO A 159 31.91 -6.37 -14.22
CA PRO A 159 31.68 -6.32 -12.77
C PRO A 159 31.50 -4.92 -12.20
N VAL A 160 32.24 -3.96 -12.76
CA VAL A 160 32.22 -2.55 -12.35
C VAL A 160 30.90 -1.88 -12.74
N ILE A 161 30.32 -2.27 -13.88
CA ILE A 161 29.02 -1.73 -14.32
C ILE A 161 27.90 -2.32 -13.48
N HIS A 162 27.97 -3.61 -13.13
CA HIS A 162 27.04 -4.24 -12.20
C HIS A 162 27.03 -3.56 -10.83
N ALA A 163 28.21 -3.36 -10.22
CA ALA A 163 28.35 -2.65 -8.96
C ALA A 163 27.88 -1.19 -9.06
N ARG A 164 28.13 -0.52 -10.19
CA ARG A 164 27.66 0.85 -10.43
C ARG A 164 26.14 0.90 -10.57
N ILE A 165 25.53 -0.07 -11.24
CA ILE A 165 24.08 -0.19 -11.38
C ILE A 165 23.41 -0.45 -10.04
N PHE A 166 23.93 -1.38 -9.22
CA PHE A 166 23.44 -1.58 -7.86
C PHE A 166 23.70 -0.38 -6.94
N SER A 167 24.80 0.34 -7.15
CA SER A 167 24.99 1.63 -6.47
C SER A 167 23.96 2.65 -6.94
N TYR A 168 23.58 2.70 -8.22
CA TYR A 168 22.50 3.58 -8.70
C TYR A 168 21.12 3.08 -8.28
N LEU A 169 20.90 1.78 -8.05
CA LEU A 169 19.72 1.23 -7.42
C LEU A 169 19.63 1.77 -5.99
N TYR A 170 20.70 1.59 -5.21
CA TYR A 170 20.83 2.08 -3.85
C TYR A 170 20.72 3.60 -3.75
N TYR A 171 21.40 4.35 -4.62
CA TYR A 171 21.34 5.82 -4.67
C TYR A 171 20.04 6.34 -5.28
N GLY A 172 19.41 5.61 -6.20
CA GLY A 172 18.11 5.91 -6.80
C GLY A 172 17.00 5.74 -5.78
N LEU A 173 17.03 4.63 -5.04
CA LEU A 173 16.19 4.43 -3.86
C LEU A 173 16.48 5.48 -2.78
N LYS A 174 17.75 5.76 -2.47
CA LYS A 174 18.14 6.81 -1.49
C LYS A 174 17.71 8.21 -1.92
N ARG A 175 17.71 8.52 -3.22
CA ARG A 175 17.24 9.79 -3.79
C ARG A 175 15.72 9.89 -3.83
N PHE A 176 15.00 8.76 -3.86
CA PHE A 176 13.55 8.66 -3.72
C PHE A 176 13.06 8.56 -2.25
N SER A 177 13.91 8.84 -1.26
CA SER A 177 13.56 8.73 0.17
C SER A 177 13.20 7.28 0.59
N MET A 178 14.14 6.36 0.39
CA MET A 178 14.01 4.91 0.59
C MET A 178 13.46 4.44 1.94
N HIS A 179 13.80 5.12 3.05
CA HIS A 179 13.24 4.75 4.36
C HIS A 179 11.73 4.89 4.32
N THR A 180 11.26 5.97 3.71
CA THR A 180 9.84 6.26 3.60
C THR A 180 9.16 5.26 2.69
N VAL A 181 9.64 5.00 1.46
CA VAL A 181 8.89 4.18 0.49
C VAL A 181 8.76 2.71 0.90
N VAL A 182 9.83 2.10 1.42
CA VAL A 182 9.77 0.68 1.84
C VAL A 182 8.88 0.52 3.08
N GLU A 183 8.81 1.53 3.94
CA GLU A 183 7.87 1.56 5.07
C GLU A 183 6.44 1.95 4.63
N ILE A 184 6.30 2.78 3.59
CA ILE A 184 5.01 3.32 3.16
C ILE A 184 4.13 2.25 2.55
N ILE A 185 4.69 1.27 1.83
CA ILE A 185 3.88 0.27 1.13
C ILE A 185 3.14 -0.63 2.14
N PRO A 186 3.81 -1.26 3.12
CA PRO A 186 3.11 -1.94 4.20
C PRO A 186 2.19 -1.00 4.98
N LEU A 187 2.62 0.23 5.28
CA LEU A 187 1.79 1.19 6.04
C LEU A 187 0.48 1.54 5.33
N LEU A 188 0.50 1.82 4.02
CA LEU A 188 -0.70 2.09 3.23
C LEU A 188 -1.66 0.90 3.25
N LEU A 189 -1.12 -0.32 3.20
CA LEU A 189 -1.91 -1.54 3.22
C LEU A 189 -2.58 -1.75 4.59
N HIS A 190 -1.85 -1.52 5.68
CA HIS A 190 -2.40 -1.62 7.03
C HIS A 190 -3.43 -0.52 7.31
N GLU A 191 -3.17 0.70 6.86
CA GLU A 191 -4.11 1.81 7.01
C GLU A 191 -5.41 1.55 6.23
N SER A 192 -5.29 0.99 5.02
CA SER A 192 -6.44 0.53 4.23
C SER A 192 -7.29 -0.49 4.99
N LEU A 193 -6.66 -1.48 5.66
CA LEU A 193 -7.36 -2.47 6.48
C LEU A 193 -8.08 -1.83 7.67
N MET A 194 -7.43 -0.88 8.35
CA MET A 194 -8.04 -0.18 9.48
C MET A 194 -9.29 0.59 9.07
N PHE A 195 -9.24 1.32 7.94
CA PHE A 195 -10.42 1.99 7.39
C PHE A 195 -11.53 1.01 6.99
N PHE A 196 -11.18 -0.16 6.46
CA PHE A 196 -12.16 -1.20 6.14
C PHE A 196 -12.90 -1.70 7.37
N PHE A 197 -12.17 -2.07 8.43
CA PHE A 197 -12.80 -2.53 9.67
C PHE A 197 -13.61 -1.44 10.36
N ALA A 198 -13.15 -0.19 10.33
CA ALA A 198 -13.93 0.94 10.83
C ALA A 198 -15.26 1.09 10.06
N GLY A 199 -15.23 0.98 8.73
CA GLY A 199 -16.42 0.94 7.90
C GLY A 199 -17.32 -0.25 8.20
N LEU A 200 -16.75 -1.42 8.49
CA LEU A 200 -17.50 -2.64 8.86
C LEU A 200 -18.25 -2.45 10.19
N VAL A 201 -17.60 -1.92 11.22
CA VAL A 201 -18.26 -1.62 12.51
C VAL A 201 -19.39 -0.63 12.30
N ALA A 202 -19.15 0.45 11.54
CA ALA A 202 -20.16 1.46 11.25
C ALA A 202 -21.36 0.92 10.45
N PHE A 203 -21.12 -0.02 9.53
CA PHE A 203 -22.16 -0.73 8.79
C PHE A 203 -23.02 -1.64 9.69
N LEU A 204 -22.42 -2.24 10.73
CA LEU A 204 -23.13 -3.12 11.67
C LEU A 204 -24.00 -2.36 12.70
N ILE A 205 -23.68 -1.09 13.01
CA ILE A 205 -24.42 -0.27 13.99
C ILE A 205 -25.95 -0.31 13.79
N PRO A 206 -26.49 0.01 12.60
CA PRO A 206 -27.94 0.02 12.39
C PRO A 206 -28.57 -1.37 12.34
N ILE A 207 -27.77 -2.43 12.14
CA ILE A 207 -28.28 -3.80 11.97
C ILE A 207 -28.52 -4.45 13.32
N ASN A 208 -27.49 -4.55 14.16
CA ASN A 208 -27.60 -5.22 15.46
C ASN A 208 -26.43 -4.84 16.39
N GLY A 209 -26.73 -4.23 17.54
CA GLY A 209 -25.74 -3.82 18.52
C GLY A 209 -24.90 -4.95 19.12
N ALA A 210 -25.44 -6.18 19.22
CA ALA A 210 -24.66 -7.33 19.68
C ALA A 210 -23.59 -7.74 18.65
N MET A 211 -23.93 -7.73 17.36
CA MET A 211 -22.97 -8.00 16.29
C MET A 211 -21.92 -6.89 16.21
N THR A 212 -22.34 -5.63 16.35
CA THR A 212 -21.41 -4.49 16.44
C THR A 212 -20.43 -4.65 17.59
N GLY A 213 -20.90 -5.05 18.77
CA GLY A 213 -20.05 -5.26 19.94
C GLY A 213 -19.00 -6.34 19.72
N VAL A 214 -19.38 -7.48 19.14
CA VAL A 214 -18.44 -8.56 18.80
C VAL A 214 -17.41 -8.12 17.75
N ALA A 215 -17.84 -7.44 16.68
CA ALA A 215 -16.95 -6.95 15.64
C ALA A 215 -15.97 -5.87 16.17
N ALA A 216 -16.46 -4.95 17.01
CA ALA A 216 -15.65 -3.92 17.64
C ALA A 216 -14.64 -4.51 18.63
N ALA A 217 -15.04 -5.52 19.43
CA ALA A 217 -14.14 -6.21 20.34
C ALA A 217 -13.03 -6.94 19.59
N LEU A 218 -13.37 -7.65 18.50
CA LEU A 218 -12.38 -8.31 17.64
C LEU A 218 -11.40 -7.28 17.05
N LEU A 219 -11.90 -6.16 16.53
CA LEU A 219 -11.06 -5.09 15.99
C LEU A 219 -10.13 -4.51 17.07
N ALA A 220 -10.64 -4.28 18.28
CA ALA A 220 -9.84 -3.76 19.39
C ALA A 220 -8.72 -4.73 19.79
N ILE A 221 -8.98 -6.05 19.79
CA ILE A 221 -7.96 -7.07 20.05
C ILE A 221 -6.90 -7.05 18.95
N VAL A 222 -7.29 -7.04 17.68
CA VAL A 222 -6.36 -7.01 16.55
C VAL A 222 -5.51 -5.74 16.58
N ALA A 223 -6.12 -4.58 16.83
CA ALA A 223 -5.42 -3.31 16.96
C ALA A 223 -4.44 -3.33 18.14
N ALA A 224 -4.85 -3.87 19.29
CA ALA A 224 -3.98 -4.00 20.46
C ALA A 224 -2.77 -4.91 20.19
N VAL A 225 -2.99 -6.05 19.53
CA VAL A 225 -1.92 -6.97 19.12
C VAL A 225 -0.99 -6.30 18.11
N TYR A 226 -1.54 -5.60 17.12
CA TYR A 226 -0.75 -4.87 16.12
C TYR A 226 0.10 -3.79 16.77
N SER A 227 -0.48 -2.94 17.63
CA SER A 227 0.26 -1.93 18.37
C SER A 227 1.33 -2.55 19.26
N PHE A 228 1.05 -3.66 19.93
CA PHE A 228 2.02 -4.37 20.75
C PHE A 228 3.19 -4.90 19.92
N LEU A 229 2.92 -5.51 18.76
CA LEU A 229 3.96 -6.01 17.85
C LEU A 229 4.81 -4.87 17.25
N VAL A 230 4.20 -3.72 16.96
CA VAL A 230 4.92 -2.53 16.46
C VAL A 230 5.77 -1.86 17.55
N LEU A 231 5.36 -1.95 18.83
CA LEU A 231 6.07 -1.37 19.97
C LEU A 231 7.19 -2.25 20.52
N ILE A 232 7.29 -3.51 20.11
CA ILE A 232 8.39 -4.40 20.46
C ILE A 232 9.43 -4.30 19.34
N PRO A 233 10.47 -3.47 19.48
CA PRO A 233 11.58 -3.46 18.54
C PRO A 233 12.39 -4.76 18.60
#